data_AF-A0A8B7A597-F1
#
_entry.id   AF-A0A8B7A597-F1
#
_cell.length_a   1.000
_cell.length_b   1.000
_cell.length_c   1.000
_cell.angle_alpha   90.00
_cell.angle_beta   90.00
_cell.angle_gamma   90.00
#
_symmetry.space_group_name_H-M   'P 1'
#
loop_
_entity.id
_entity.type
_entity.pdbx_description
1 polymer ?
#
loop_
_entity_poly.entity_id
_entity_poly.type
_entity_poly.pdbx_seq_one_letter_code
_entity_poly.pdbx_strand_id
1 'polypeptide(L)'
;MCSLPVPREPLRRVAVTGGTHGNEMSGVYLARHWLRAPAELQRPSFSTMPVLANPEATAACRRYVGRDLNRTFTSSFLTARPTPEDPYEVTRARELNQLLGPKASGLAFDFVVDLHNTTANMGTCLIADSAHNVFAMHLCRHLQLQSPELPCPVFLYQLPGEESYSIDSVAKNGMALELGPQPQGVLRADLFLRMKSLVGKALDFIELFNQGTAFPAFEMDAYRTVSRVDFPRTEDGDLAGTVHPELQDRDFQPLRTGAPMFQLFSGKTVLYEGEATVYPIFINEAAYYEKGIALIQTEKFTFPVPALPPLSPDP
;
A
#
# COMPACT_ATOMS: atom_id res chain seq x y z
N MET A 1 -20.30 -3.39 8.99
CA MET A 1 -20.04 -2.50 7.84
C MET A 1 -20.06 -1.06 8.35
N CYS A 2 -18.94 -0.55 8.83
CA CYS A 2 -18.77 0.88 9.03
C CYS A 2 -18.07 1.38 7.78
N SER A 3 -18.78 2.08 6.91
CA SER A 3 -18.11 3.00 5.98
C SER A 3 -17.28 3.96 6.85
N LEU A 4 -15.96 4.04 6.61
CA LEU A 4 -15.21 5.16 7.17
C LEU A 4 -15.88 6.43 6.66
N PRO A 5 -16.35 7.34 7.54
CA PRO A 5 -17.09 8.49 7.10
C PRO A 5 -16.18 9.33 6.21
N VAL A 6 -16.68 9.68 5.02
CA VAL A 6 -16.09 10.71 4.16
C VAL A 6 -15.74 11.91 5.03
N PRO A 7 -14.50 12.43 4.98
CA PRO A 7 -14.14 13.62 5.73
C PRO A 7 -15.13 14.75 5.42
N ARG A 8 -15.75 15.30 6.47
CA ARG A 8 -16.66 16.45 6.37
C ARG A 8 -16.02 17.76 6.83
N GLU A 9 -14.76 17.68 7.23
CA GLU A 9 -13.94 18.77 7.73
C GLU A 9 -12.61 18.78 6.95
N PRO A 10 -11.92 19.92 6.87
CA PRO A 10 -10.57 19.98 6.30
C PRO A 10 -9.62 18.99 6.99
N LEU A 11 -8.82 18.27 6.19
CA LEU A 11 -7.73 17.44 6.69
C LEU A 11 -6.61 18.36 7.19
N ARG A 12 -6.28 18.35 8.48
CA ARG A 12 -5.25 19.25 9.05
C ARG A 12 -3.96 18.54 9.41
N ARG A 13 -4.06 17.25 9.74
CA ARG A 13 -2.94 16.41 10.18
C ARG A 13 -2.73 15.28 9.18
N VAL A 14 -1.75 15.47 8.31
CA VAL A 14 -1.37 14.48 7.29
C VAL A 14 0.01 13.93 7.63
N ALA A 15 0.24 12.65 7.39
CA ALA A 15 1.57 12.05 7.51
C ALA A 15 1.97 11.34 6.22
N VAL A 16 3.28 11.36 5.93
CA VAL A 16 3.90 10.57 4.88
C VAL A 16 4.90 9.63 5.55
N THR A 17 4.61 8.34 5.53
CA THR A 17 5.46 7.32 6.15
C THR A 17 6.32 6.67 5.08
N GLY A 18 7.61 6.51 5.38
CA GLY A 18 8.54 5.78 4.53
C GLY A 18 9.41 4.86 5.37
N GLY A 19 9.90 3.78 4.76
CA GLY A 19 10.67 2.78 5.48
C GLY A 19 9.84 2.00 6.50
N THR A 20 8.55 1.77 6.21
CA THR A 20 7.75 0.76 6.94
C THR A 20 8.43 -0.61 6.84
N HIS A 21 8.95 -0.90 5.64
CA HIS A 21 9.96 -1.92 5.43
C HIS A 21 11.31 -1.25 5.15
N GLY A 22 12.33 -1.60 5.95
CA GLY A 22 13.60 -0.86 5.98
C GLY A 22 14.52 -1.03 4.75
N ASN A 23 14.17 -1.90 3.81
CA ASN A 23 14.90 -2.15 2.57
C ASN A 23 14.14 -1.69 1.30
N GLU A 24 13.04 -0.97 1.45
CA GLU A 24 12.27 -0.35 0.35
C GLU A 24 12.72 1.11 0.16
N MET A 25 13.71 1.29 -0.70
CA MET A 25 14.61 2.45 -0.62
C MET A 25 13.98 3.79 -1.01
N SER A 26 12.96 3.81 -1.87
CA SER A 26 12.34 5.07 -2.30
C SER A 26 11.68 5.78 -1.11
N GLY A 27 10.85 5.06 -0.35
CA GLY A 27 10.22 5.57 0.87
C GLY A 27 11.23 5.93 1.95
N VAL A 28 12.25 5.09 2.17
CA VAL A 28 13.33 5.35 3.15
C VAL A 28 14.02 6.68 2.90
N TYR A 29 14.48 6.92 1.67
CA TYR A 29 15.24 8.12 1.34
C TYR A 29 14.36 9.36 1.21
N LEU A 30 13.10 9.22 0.78
CA LEU A 30 12.15 10.34 0.79
C LEU A 30 11.82 10.79 2.22
N ALA A 31 11.54 9.87 3.13
CA ALA A 31 11.32 10.20 4.54
C ALA A 31 12.54 10.91 5.15
N ARG A 32 13.75 10.39 4.91
CA ARG A 32 15.01 11.02 5.37
C ARG A 32 15.23 12.41 4.77
N HIS A 33 14.93 12.60 3.49
CA HIS A 33 15.03 13.88 2.80
C HIS A 33 14.08 14.90 3.42
N TRP A 34 12.80 14.56 3.57
CA TRP A 34 11.79 15.48 4.08
C TRP A 34 11.90 15.75 5.58
N LEU A 35 12.47 14.84 6.38
CA LEU A 35 12.85 15.14 7.77
C LEU A 35 13.88 16.28 7.88
N ARG A 36 14.71 16.48 6.84
CA ARG A 36 15.71 17.58 6.76
C ARG A 36 15.21 18.79 5.98
N ALA A 37 14.39 18.55 4.96
CA ALA A 37 13.86 19.56 4.05
C ALA A 37 12.33 19.42 3.92
N PRO A 38 11.55 19.77 4.96
CA PRO A 38 10.10 19.55 4.99
C PRO A 38 9.31 20.50 4.08
N ALA A 39 9.94 21.54 3.54
CA ALA A 39 9.29 22.56 2.72
C ALA A 39 8.51 21.99 1.52
N GLU A 40 9.01 20.90 0.92
CA GLU A 40 8.34 20.25 -0.22
C GLU A 40 6.98 19.62 0.14
N LEU A 41 6.77 19.30 1.42
CA LEU A 41 5.53 18.70 1.93
C LEU A 41 4.51 19.75 2.41
N GLN A 42 4.87 21.04 2.40
CA GLN A 42 4.00 22.10 2.89
C GLN A 42 2.90 22.41 1.89
N ARG A 43 1.69 22.61 2.40
CA ARG A 43 0.55 23.19 1.68
C ARG A 43 -0.12 24.24 2.57
N PRO A 44 -0.83 25.22 2.00
CA PRO A 44 -1.41 26.32 2.78
C PRO A 44 -2.35 25.88 3.91
N SER A 45 -3.19 24.86 3.68
CA SER A 45 -4.29 24.54 4.59
C SER A 45 -3.98 23.49 5.67
N PHE A 46 -2.85 22.78 5.59
CA PHE A 46 -2.55 21.67 6.49
C PHE A 46 -1.05 21.45 6.70
N SER A 47 -0.71 20.65 7.72
CA SER A 47 0.66 20.26 8.02
C SER A 47 0.88 18.79 7.68
N THR A 48 1.98 18.51 6.97
CA THR A 48 2.41 17.16 6.63
C THR A 48 3.63 16.76 7.48
N MET A 49 3.53 15.64 8.19
CA MET A 49 4.62 15.09 8.99
C MET A 49 5.31 13.94 8.23
N PRO A 50 6.58 14.08 7.82
CA PRO A 50 7.36 12.95 7.33
C PRO A 50 7.75 12.04 8.50
N VAL A 51 7.62 10.72 8.32
CA VAL A 51 7.93 9.73 9.36
C VAL A 51 8.77 8.61 8.77
N LEU A 52 9.92 8.32 9.41
CA LEU A 52 10.64 7.07 9.18
C LEU A 52 10.01 5.98 10.06
N ALA A 53 9.25 5.07 9.44
CA ALA A 53 8.35 4.17 10.15
C ALA A 53 9.10 3.05 10.90
N ASN A 54 10.10 2.41 10.31
CA ASN A 54 10.93 1.39 10.97
C ASN A 54 12.42 1.79 11.00
N PRO A 55 12.86 2.61 11.99
CA PRO A 55 14.24 3.07 12.07
C PRO A 55 15.28 1.95 12.18
N GLU A 56 15.04 0.91 12.99
CA GLU A 56 16.00 -0.19 13.19
C GLU A 56 16.16 -1.04 11.93
N ALA A 57 15.06 -1.46 11.31
CA ALA A 57 15.13 -2.22 10.06
C ALA A 57 15.74 -1.38 8.93
N THR A 58 15.46 -0.07 8.91
CA THR A 58 16.07 0.86 7.96
C THR A 58 17.58 0.99 8.17
N ALA A 59 18.04 1.08 9.42
CA ALA A 59 19.47 1.12 9.74
C ALA A 59 20.19 -0.18 9.31
N ALA A 60 19.50 -1.32 9.45
CA ALA A 60 20.00 -2.62 9.02
C ALA A 60 19.82 -2.90 7.52
N CYS A 61 19.12 -2.03 6.77
CA CYS A 61 18.70 -2.28 5.39
C CYS A 61 18.00 -3.65 5.22
N ARG A 62 17.07 -3.96 6.14
CA ARG A 62 16.25 -5.18 6.15
C ARG A 62 14.78 -4.83 6.11
N ARG A 63 13.93 -5.78 5.70
CA ARG A 63 12.48 -5.59 5.72
C ARG A 63 11.98 -5.26 7.13
N TYR A 64 12.38 -6.07 8.10
CA TYR A 64 12.08 -5.92 9.53
C TYR A 64 13.20 -6.57 10.37
N VAL A 65 13.18 -6.36 11.69
CA VAL A 65 14.09 -6.98 12.66
C VAL A 65 13.47 -8.22 13.28
N GLY A 66 12.27 -8.11 13.87
CA GLY A 66 11.59 -9.22 14.54
C GLY A 66 10.35 -9.71 13.78
N ARG A 67 9.46 -8.78 13.39
CA ARG A 67 8.22 -9.10 12.66
C ARG A 67 7.93 -8.02 11.63
N ASP A 68 7.21 -8.38 10.58
CA ASP A 68 6.69 -7.42 9.60
C ASP A 68 5.86 -6.30 10.26
N LEU A 69 6.39 -5.06 10.28
CA LEU A 69 5.74 -3.89 10.88
C LEU A 69 4.36 -3.63 10.23
N ASN A 70 4.24 -3.88 8.93
CA ASN A 70 2.98 -3.67 8.23
C ASN A 70 1.97 -4.80 8.49
N ARG A 71 2.16 -5.60 9.55
CA ARG A 71 1.24 -6.63 10.06
C ARG A 71 0.97 -6.49 11.57
N THR A 72 1.38 -5.39 12.20
CA THR A 72 1.32 -5.21 13.66
C THR A 72 0.37 -4.10 14.12
N PHE A 73 -0.54 -3.62 13.26
CA PHE A 73 -1.48 -2.54 13.60
C PHE A 73 -2.92 -3.00 13.88
N THR A 74 -3.13 -4.28 14.19
CA THR A 74 -4.42 -4.77 14.70
C THR A 74 -4.61 -4.32 16.15
N SER A 75 -5.86 -4.23 16.59
CA SER A 75 -6.23 -3.88 17.96
C SER A 75 -5.56 -4.82 18.97
N SER A 76 -5.42 -6.11 18.65
CA SER A 76 -4.72 -7.08 19.49
C SER A 76 -3.25 -6.70 19.76
N PHE A 77 -2.51 -6.19 18.78
CA PHE A 77 -1.14 -5.72 19.00
C PHE A 77 -1.09 -4.37 19.71
N LEU A 78 -1.96 -3.45 19.32
CA LEU A 78 -1.93 -2.06 19.79
C LEU A 78 -2.42 -1.88 21.23
N THR A 79 -3.32 -2.76 21.69
CA THR A 79 -3.93 -2.69 23.04
C THR A 79 -3.34 -3.70 24.02
N ALA A 80 -2.60 -4.70 23.54
CA ALA A 80 -1.91 -5.66 24.41
C ALA A 80 -0.95 -4.94 25.36
N ARG A 81 -0.90 -5.43 26.61
CA ARG A 81 0.04 -4.93 27.62
C ARG A 81 1.48 -5.16 27.15
N PRO A 82 2.34 -4.13 27.11
CA PRO A 82 3.73 -4.30 26.70
C PRO A 82 4.49 -5.28 27.58
N THR A 83 5.30 -6.15 26.96
CA THR A 83 6.24 -7.03 27.66
C THR A 83 7.67 -6.87 27.10
N PRO A 84 8.72 -7.15 27.89
CA PRO A 84 10.11 -7.08 27.40
C PRO A 84 10.42 -8.01 26.22
N GLU A 85 9.63 -9.08 26.03
CA GLU A 85 9.79 -10.07 24.98
C GLU A 85 9.06 -9.69 23.68
N ASP A 86 8.32 -8.58 23.67
CA ASP A 86 7.63 -8.12 22.47
C ASP A 86 8.63 -7.92 21.32
N PRO A 87 8.32 -8.39 20.09
CA PRO A 87 9.12 -8.08 18.92
C PRO A 87 9.25 -6.56 18.76
N TYR A 88 10.42 -6.11 18.31
CA TYR A 88 10.70 -4.68 18.12
C TYR A 88 9.58 -3.96 17.36
N GLU A 89 9.07 -4.54 16.27
CA GLU A 89 7.99 -3.93 15.48
C GLU A 89 6.64 -3.83 16.21
N VAL A 90 6.35 -4.68 17.20
CA VAL A 90 5.14 -4.54 18.02
C VAL A 90 5.26 -3.31 18.92
N THR A 91 6.40 -3.12 19.57
CA THR A 91 6.70 -1.90 20.33
C THR A 91 6.65 -0.67 19.42
N ARG A 92 7.29 -0.74 18.25
CA ARG A 92 7.28 0.35 17.27
C ARG A 92 5.89 0.69 16.75
N ALA A 93 5.02 -0.31 16.55
CA ALA A 93 3.63 -0.09 16.15
C ALA A 93 2.84 0.67 17.23
N ARG A 94 3.08 0.38 18.52
CA ARG A 94 2.47 1.14 19.63
C ARG A 94 2.96 2.59 19.68
N GLU A 95 4.25 2.84 19.45
CA GLU A 95 4.79 4.21 19.33
C GLU A 95 4.15 4.98 18.18
N LEU A 96 4.06 4.35 17.00
CA LEU A 96 3.42 4.94 15.83
C LEU A 96 1.93 5.16 16.05
N ASN A 97 1.26 4.28 16.79
CA ASN A 97 -0.14 4.47 17.18
C ASN A 97 -0.32 5.63 18.18
N GLN A 98 0.64 5.88 19.07
CA GLN A 98 0.64 7.06 19.93
C GLN A 98 0.91 8.35 19.14
N LEU A 99 1.78 8.28 18.13
CA LEU A 99 2.14 9.44 17.30
C LEU A 99 1.06 9.81 16.28
N LEU A 100 0.57 8.82 15.53
CA LEU A 100 -0.33 9.00 14.39
C LEU A 100 -1.79 8.67 14.71
N GLY A 101 -2.03 7.90 15.76
CA GLY A 101 -3.36 7.49 16.19
C GLY A 101 -3.85 8.30 17.40
N PRO A 102 -4.47 7.66 18.40
CA PRO A 102 -4.76 6.22 18.47
C PRO A 102 -5.72 5.76 17.36
N LYS A 103 -5.49 4.58 16.80
CA LYS A 103 -6.35 3.95 15.79
C LYS A 103 -7.81 3.90 16.25
N ALA A 104 -8.72 4.19 15.33
CA ALA A 104 -10.15 4.30 15.59
C ALA A 104 -10.55 5.39 16.64
N SER A 105 -9.69 6.40 16.85
CA SER A 105 -9.98 7.57 17.69
C SER A 105 -10.16 8.84 16.84
N GLY A 106 -10.98 9.78 17.32
CA GLY A 106 -11.07 11.13 16.75
C GLY A 106 -9.76 11.93 16.82
N LEU A 107 -8.82 11.49 17.66
CA LEU A 107 -7.48 12.07 17.82
C LEU A 107 -6.47 11.60 16.76
N ALA A 108 -6.80 10.57 15.98
CA ALA A 108 -5.92 10.08 14.93
C ALA A 108 -5.66 11.16 13.87
N PHE A 109 -4.52 11.03 13.18
CA PHE A 109 -4.23 11.79 11.98
C PHE A 109 -5.35 11.60 10.96
N ASP A 110 -5.57 12.63 10.16
CA ASP A 110 -6.70 12.63 9.22
C ASP A 110 -6.37 11.80 7.98
N PHE A 111 -5.10 11.78 7.55
CA PHE A 111 -4.64 10.98 6.43
C PHE A 111 -3.18 10.50 6.59
N VAL A 112 -2.90 9.25 6.22
CA VAL A 112 -1.52 8.70 6.09
C VAL A 112 -1.29 8.20 4.67
N VAL A 113 -0.21 8.67 4.03
CA VAL A 113 0.32 8.09 2.78
C VAL A 113 1.54 7.23 3.14
N ASP A 114 1.44 5.91 2.96
CA ASP A 114 2.57 5.00 3.18
C ASP A 114 3.30 4.66 1.88
N LEU A 115 4.63 4.61 1.92
CA LEU A 115 5.48 4.49 0.73
C LEU A 115 6.16 3.13 0.67
N HIS A 116 5.88 2.39 -0.39
CA HIS A 116 6.36 1.03 -0.61
C HIS A 116 7.07 0.83 -1.94
N ASN A 117 7.97 -0.16 -1.94
CA ASN A 117 8.54 -0.71 -3.16
C ASN A 117 8.38 -2.23 -3.20
N THR A 118 8.19 -2.76 -4.39
CA THR A 118 8.08 -4.19 -4.66
C THR A 118 9.09 -4.61 -5.71
N THR A 119 9.56 -5.85 -5.62
CA THR A 119 10.36 -6.47 -6.69
C THR A 119 9.51 -6.90 -7.88
N ALA A 120 8.19 -7.00 -7.72
CA ALA A 120 7.25 -7.33 -8.79
C ALA A 120 7.07 -6.18 -9.78
N ASN A 121 6.66 -6.48 -11.02
CA ASN A 121 6.50 -5.49 -12.09
C ASN A 121 5.15 -4.77 -12.02
N MET A 122 4.78 -4.28 -10.83
CA MET A 122 3.48 -3.65 -10.60
C MET A 122 3.33 -2.25 -11.20
N GLY A 123 4.43 -1.62 -11.64
CA GLY A 123 4.42 -0.24 -12.08
C GLY A 123 4.09 0.70 -10.92
N THR A 124 3.12 1.60 -11.10
CA THR A 124 2.61 2.49 -10.05
C THR A 124 1.27 1.97 -9.56
N CYS A 125 1.25 1.24 -8.46
CA CYS A 125 0.01 0.72 -7.87
C CYS A 125 -0.43 1.58 -6.69
N LEU A 126 -1.73 1.87 -6.62
CA LEU A 126 -2.37 2.58 -5.53
C LEU A 126 -3.11 1.56 -4.66
N ILE A 127 -2.68 1.37 -3.43
CA ILE A 127 -3.25 0.38 -2.53
C ILE A 127 -4.13 1.07 -1.50
N ALA A 128 -5.39 0.66 -1.42
CA ALA A 128 -6.33 1.14 -0.42
C ALA A 128 -7.04 -0.03 0.26
N ASP A 129 -7.67 0.25 1.40
CA ASP A 129 -8.39 -0.74 2.18
C ASP A 129 -9.62 -1.27 1.43
N SER A 130 -10.53 -0.37 1.03
CA SER A 130 -11.83 -0.76 0.49
C SER A 130 -12.40 0.29 -0.47
N ALA A 131 -13.34 -0.16 -1.32
CA ALA A 131 -14.10 0.70 -2.22
C ALA A 131 -14.98 1.73 -1.47
N HIS A 132 -15.23 1.52 -0.17
CA HIS A 132 -16.03 2.42 0.66
C HIS A 132 -15.25 3.64 1.15
N ASN A 133 -13.92 3.63 1.04
CA ASN A 133 -13.08 4.78 1.36
C ASN A 133 -13.12 5.81 0.22
N VAL A 134 -14.23 6.53 0.13
CA VAL A 134 -14.52 7.46 -0.98
C VAL A 134 -13.41 8.49 -1.15
N PHE A 135 -12.84 9.01 -0.06
CA PHE A 135 -11.74 9.97 -0.12
C PHE A 135 -10.50 9.38 -0.82
N ALA A 136 -10.08 8.18 -0.42
CA ALA A 136 -8.97 7.49 -1.07
C ALA A 136 -9.27 7.19 -2.55
N MET A 137 -10.51 6.83 -2.90
CA MET A 137 -10.88 6.57 -4.30
C MET A 137 -10.77 7.82 -5.18
N HIS A 138 -11.20 8.99 -4.68
CA HIS A 138 -11.01 10.26 -5.39
C HIS A 138 -9.54 10.65 -5.52
N LEU A 139 -8.74 10.41 -4.47
CA LEU A 139 -7.29 10.60 -4.54
C LEU A 139 -6.67 9.67 -5.61
N CYS A 140 -7.08 8.40 -5.66
CA CYS A 140 -6.63 7.48 -6.70
C CYS A 140 -6.97 7.99 -8.11
N ARG A 141 -8.21 8.45 -8.31
CA ARG A 141 -8.64 9.04 -9.57
C ARG A 141 -7.83 10.29 -9.94
N HIS A 142 -7.56 11.15 -8.96
CA HIS A 142 -6.72 12.32 -9.18
C HIS A 142 -5.31 11.93 -9.64
N LEU A 143 -4.68 10.97 -8.96
CA LEU A 143 -3.33 10.49 -9.33
C LEU A 143 -3.29 9.84 -10.72
N GLN A 144 -4.32 9.08 -11.09
CA GLN A 144 -4.48 8.52 -12.46
C GLN A 144 -4.54 9.64 -13.51
N LEU A 145 -5.35 10.68 -13.29
CA LEU A 145 -5.51 11.80 -14.22
C LEU A 145 -4.22 12.64 -14.37
N GLN A 146 -3.37 12.66 -13.35
CA GLN A 146 -2.08 13.36 -13.36
C GLN A 146 -0.95 12.56 -14.02
N SER A 147 -1.21 11.32 -14.45
CA SER A 147 -0.22 10.45 -15.09
C SER A 147 -0.85 9.60 -16.20
N PRO A 148 -1.54 10.20 -17.21
CA PRO A 148 -2.34 9.44 -18.18
C PRO A 148 -1.53 8.48 -19.06
N GLU A 149 -0.23 8.76 -19.23
CA GLU A 149 0.70 7.97 -20.04
C GLU A 149 1.13 6.64 -19.37
N LEU A 150 0.83 6.46 -18.08
CA LEU A 150 1.31 5.32 -17.28
C LEU A 150 0.15 4.64 -16.56
N PRO A 151 0.01 3.31 -16.65
CA PRO A 151 -0.97 2.58 -15.86
C PRO A 151 -0.78 2.85 -14.36
N CYS A 152 -1.88 3.20 -13.69
CA CYS A 152 -1.93 3.46 -12.26
C CYS A 152 -3.09 2.66 -11.63
N PRO A 153 -2.98 1.31 -11.58
CA PRO A 153 -4.04 0.45 -11.08
C PRO A 153 -4.32 0.69 -9.60
N VAL A 154 -5.58 0.49 -9.22
CA VAL A 154 -6.02 0.52 -7.82
C VAL A 154 -6.20 -0.90 -7.32
N PHE A 155 -5.51 -1.24 -6.23
CA PHE A 155 -5.65 -2.53 -5.54
C PHE A 155 -6.33 -2.33 -4.19
N LEU A 156 -7.39 -3.09 -3.94
CA LEU A 156 -8.13 -3.11 -2.69
C LEU A 156 -7.78 -4.38 -1.91
N TYR A 157 -7.06 -4.20 -0.79
CA TYR A 157 -6.43 -5.33 -0.11
C TYR A 157 -7.32 -6.00 0.95
N GLN A 158 -8.27 -5.27 1.54
CA GLN A 158 -9.04 -5.76 2.69
C GLN A 158 -10.13 -6.73 2.26
N LEU A 159 -10.17 -7.92 2.86
CA LEU A 159 -11.28 -8.84 2.70
C LEU A 159 -12.44 -8.46 3.63
N PRO A 160 -13.71 -8.76 3.26
CA PRO A 160 -14.85 -8.45 4.09
C PRO A 160 -14.72 -9.02 5.52
N GLY A 161 -14.82 -8.15 6.52
CA GLY A 161 -14.78 -8.53 7.94
C GLY A 161 -13.38 -8.66 8.54
N GLU A 162 -12.31 -8.48 7.76
CA GLU A 162 -10.96 -8.44 8.30
C GLU A 162 -10.65 -7.08 8.95
N GLU A 163 -9.90 -7.11 10.05
CA GLU A 163 -9.33 -5.90 10.63
C GLU A 163 -8.11 -5.46 9.80
N SER A 164 -8.03 -4.17 9.48
CA SER A 164 -6.83 -3.59 8.86
C SER A 164 -5.62 -3.75 9.78
N TYR A 165 -4.49 -4.13 9.21
CA TYR A 165 -3.26 -4.44 9.96
C TYR A 165 -2.07 -3.55 9.56
N SER A 166 -2.28 -2.66 8.60
CA SER A 166 -1.24 -1.80 8.01
C SER A 166 -1.07 -0.48 8.77
N ILE A 167 0.07 0.19 8.59
CA ILE A 167 0.37 1.46 9.26
C ILE A 167 -0.59 2.59 8.87
N ASP A 168 -1.01 2.65 7.61
CA ASP A 168 -1.95 3.68 7.12
C ASP A 168 -3.32 3.58 7.82
N SER A 169 -3.68 2.38 8.29
CA SER A 169 -4.93 2.13 9.04
C SER A 169 -4.94 2.69 10.46
N VAL A 170 -3.83 3.25 10.93
CA VAL A 170 -3.77 3.97 12.22
C VAL A 170 -4.50 5.31 12.14
N ALA A 171 -4.47 5.96 10.97
CA ALA A 171 -5.17 7.21 10.72
C ALA A 171 -6.66 6.99 10.46
N LYS A 172 -7.43 8.09 10.40
CA LYS A 172 -8.86 8.04 10.02
C LYS A 172 -9.04 7.54 8.60
N ASN A 173 -8.14 7.92 7.71
CA ASN A 173 -8.03 7.45 6.33
C ASN A 173 -6.55 7.27 5.96
N GLY A 174 -6.28 6.50 4.93
CA GLY A 174 -4.93 6.35 4.41
C GLY A 174 -4.91 5.53 3.12
N MET A 175 -3.74 5.49 2.51
CA MET A 175 -3.44 4.62 1.38
C MET A 175 -1.94 4.38 1.27
N ALA A 176 -1.55 3.38 0.49
CA ALA A 176 -0.17 3.10 0.13
C ALA A 176 0.11 3.43 -1.34
N LEU A 177 1.30 3.99 -1.59
CA LEU A 177 1.89 4.11 -2.92
C LEU A 177 2.91 2.99 -3.09
N GLU A 178 2.62 2.04 -3.97
CA GLU A 178 3.44 0.86 -4.22
C GLU A 178 4.08 0.97 -5.61
N LEU A 179 5.42 1.04 -5.65
CA LEU A 179 6.16 1.21 -6.91
C LEU A 179 7.18 0.09 -7.11
N GLY A 180 7.06 -0.60 -8.25
CA GLY A 180 7.99 -1.62 -8.70
C GLY A 180 8.13 -1.66 -10.22
N PRO A 181 9.12 -2.43 -10.73
CA PRO A 181 10.00 -3.30 -9.98
C PRO A 181 11.24 -2.56 -9.45
N GLN A 182 11.54 -2.74 -8.16
CA GLN A 182 12.78 -2.28 -7.54
C GLN A 182 13.36 -3.38 -6.64
N PRO A 183 14.62 -3.81 -6.85
CA PRO A 183 15.27 -4.71 -5.91
C PRO A 183 15.35 -4.07 -4.51
N GLN A 184 15.14 -4.88 -3.48
CA GLN A 184 15.33 -4.46 -2.10
C GLN A 184 16.78 -3.99 -1.87
N GLY A 185 16.97 -2.91 -1.10
CA GLY A 185 18.29 -2.32 -0.87
C GLY A 185 18.84 -1.49 -2.03
N VAL A 186 18.15 -1.42 -3.18
CA VAL A 186 18.54 -0.62 -4.35
C VAL A 186 17.65 0.61 -4.48
N LEU A 187 18.25 1.79 -4.63
CA LEU A 187 17.54 3.03 -4.91
C LEU A 187 17.67 3.36 -6.40
N ARG A 188 16.57 3.28 -7.15
CA ARG A 188 16.54 3.72 -8.54
C ARG A 188 16.05 5.17 -8.64
N ALA A 189 16.76 5.99 -9.42
CA ALA A 189 16.44 7.40 -9.56
C ALA A 189 15.06 7.66 -10.20
N ASP A 190 14.67 6.84 -11.18
CA ASP A 190 13.37 6.93 -11.85
C ASP A 190 12.20 6.70 -10.90
N LEU A 191 12.25 5.64 -10.08
CA LEU A 191 11.22 5.33 -9.10
C LEU A 191 11.22 6.30 -7.92
N PHE A 192 12.39 6.74 -7.46
CA PHE A 192 12.50 7.77 -6.43
C PHE A 192 11.81 9.08 -6.86
N LEU A 193 12.14 9.59 -8.05
CA LEU A 193 11.56 10.84 -8.57
C LEU A 193 10.07 10.69 -8.86
N ARG A 194 9.64 9.52 -9.36
CA ARG A 194 8.22 9.24 -9.59
C ARG A 194 7.43 9.21 -8.28
N MET A 195 7.91 8.47 -7.27
CA MET A 195 7.28 8.42 -5.95
C MET A 195 7.20 9.82 -5.32
N LYS A 196 8.28 10.59 -5.41
CA LYS A 196 8.33 12.00 -4.96
C LYS A 196 7.23 12.84 -5.61
N SER A 197 7.08 12.73 -6.93
CA SER A 197 6.05 13.45 -7.68
C SER A 197 4.63 13.02 -7.30
N LEU A 198 4.39 11.72 -7.11
CA LEU A 198 3.09 11.19 -6.70
C LEU A 198 2.70 11.67 -5.30
N VAL A 199 3.63 11.71 -4.35
CA VAL A 199 3.40 12.31 -3.03
C VAL A 199 3.01 13.78 -3.17
N GLY A 200 3.75 14.56 -3.95
CA GLY A 200 3.39 15.96 -4.20
C GLY A 200 1.97 16.15 -4.73
N LYS A 201 1.57 15.35 -5.73
CA LYS A 201 0.23 15.34 -6.31
C LYS A 201 -0.85 14.90 -5.31
N ALA A 202 -0.54 13.98 -4.41
CA ALA A 202 -1.45 13.58 -3.34
C ALA A 202 -1.69 14.72 -2.33
N LEU A 203 -0.64 15.47 -1.99
CA LEU A 203 -0.77 16.65 -1.13
C LEU A 203 -1.53 17.79 -1.83
N ASP A 204 -1.35 17.96 -3.14
CA ASP A 204 -2.12 18.91 -3.94
C ASP A 204 -3.62 18.56 -3.95
N PHE A 205 -3.96 17.28 -4.07
CA PHE A 205 -5.35 16.83 -3.96
C PHE A 205 -5.97 17.16 -2.59
N ILE A 206 -5.24 16.91 -1.49
CA ILE A 206 -5.70 17.26 -0.14
C ILE A 206 -5.90 18.78 0.00
N GLU A 207 -5.01 19.59 -0.55
CA GLU A 207 -5.16 21.05 -0.57
C GLU A 207 -6.41 21.47 -1.34
N LEU A 208 -6.65 20.92 -2.53
CA LEU A 208 -7.87 21.19 -3.31
C LEU A 208 -9.13 20.83 -2.54
N PHE A 209 -9.14 19.69 -1.84
CA PHE A 209 -10.24 19.28 -0.99
C PHE A 209 -10.48 20.29 0.14
N ASN A 210 -9.42 20.69 0.84
CA ASN A 210 -9.51 21.67 1.93
C ASN A 210 -9.97 23.06 1.46
N GLN A 211 -9.70 23.43 0.20
CA GLN A 211 -10.20 24.66 -0.43
C GLN A 211 -11.68 24.58 -0.84
N GLY A 212 -12.37 23.46 -0.59
CA GLY A 212 -13.78 23.29 -0.92
C GLY A 212 -14.03 22.89 -2.38
N THR A 213 -13.04 22.30 -3.05
CA THR A 213 -13.25 21.77 -4.42
C THR A 213 -14.30 20.67 -4.40
N ALA A 214 -15.31 20.78 -5.28
CA ALA A 214 -16.26 19.71 -5.53
C ALA A 214 -15.64 18.64 -6.44
N PHE A 215 -15.73 17.37 -6.05
CA PHE A 215 -15.32 16.26 -6.91
C PHE A 215 -16.53 15.43 -7.34
N PRO A 216 -16.86 15.39 -8.64
CA PRO A 216 -18.04 14.69 -9.14
C PRO A 216 -17.92 13.17 -8.96
N ALA A 217 -19.07 12.49 -8.90
CA ALA A 217 -19.13 11.03 -8.91
C ALA A 217 -18.54 10.48 -10.22
N PHE A 218 -17.96 9.29 -10.16
CA PHE A 218 -17.37 8.60 -11.32
C PHE A 218 -17.44 7.09 -11.14
N GLU A 219 -17.17 6.33 -12.20
CA GLU A 219 -16.94 4.89 -12.10
C GLU A 219 -15.44 4.59 -12.13
N MET A 220 -15.02 3.61 -11.33
CA MET A 220 -13.62 3.23 -11.21
C MET A 220 -13.44 1.73 -11.37
N ASP A 221 -12.40 1.36 -12.11
CA ASP A 221 -11.87 0.00 -12.14
C ASP A 221 -10.90 -0.20 -10.98
N ALA A 222 -11.06 -1.29 -10.23
CA ALA A 222 -10.07 -1.75 -9.26
C ALA A 222 -9.89 -3.26 -9.31
N TYR A 223 -8.84 -3.71 -8.62
CA TYR A 223 -8.49 -5.11 -8.44
C TYR A 223 -8.71 -5.47 -6.97
N ARG A 224 -9.43 -6.56 -6.70
CA ARG A 224 -9.57 -7.10 -5.33
C ARG A 224 -9.10 -8.53 -5.23
N THR A 225 -8.56 -8.89 -4.08
CA THR A 225 -8.03 -10.24 -3.82
C THR A 225 -9.11 -11.31 -3.98
N VAL A 226 -8.81 -12.34 -4.76
CA VAL A 226 -9.59 -13.58 -4.88
C VAL A 226 -8.91 -14.69 -4.09
N SER A 227 -7.61 -14.85 -4.28
CA SER A 227 -6.81 -15.88 -3.61
C SER A 227 -5.33 -15.49 -3.54
N ARG A 228 -4.57 -16.24 -2.76
CA ARG A 228 -3.10 -16.17 -2.72
C ARG A 228 -2.58 -17.53 -3.14
N VAL A 229 -1.61 -17.56 -4.05
CA VAL A 229 -1.04 -18.80 -4.59
C VAL A 229 0.40 -18.91 -4.12
N ASP A 230 0.74 -20.00 -3.44
CA ASP A 230 2.11 -20.29 -3.02
C ASP A 230 2.96 -20.79 -4.20
N PHE A 231 4.28 -20.79 -4.02
CA PHE A 231 5.20 -21.47 -4.91
C PHE A 231 4.97 -22.99 -4.85
N PRO A 232 5.28 -23.72 -5.93
CA PRO A 232 5.44 -25.16 -5.85
C PRO A 232 6.54 -25.50 -4.83
N ARG A 233 6.24 -26.40 -3.89
CA ARG A 233 7.17 -26.81 -2.82
C ARG A 233 7.41 -28.31 -2.80
N THR A 234 8.56 -28.70 -2.24
CA THR A 234 8.87 -30.09 -1.88
C THR A 234 8.11 -30.48 -0.61
N GLU A 235 8.19 -31.75 -0.23
CA GLU A 235 7.62 -32.24 1.05
C GLU A 235 8.22 -31.55 2.28
N ASP A 236 9.50 -31.13 2.19
CA ASP A 236 10.21 -30.40 3.24
C ASP A 236 9.88 -28.90 3.29
N GLY A 237 9.06 -28.39 2.35
CA GLY A 237 8.66 -26.99 2.27
C GLY A 237 9.61 -26.07 1.49
N ASP A 238 10.70 -26.60 0.95
CA ASP A 238 11.59 -25.87 0.04
C ASP A 238 10.95 -25.64 -1.33
N LEU A 239 11.47 -24.70 -2.11
CA LEU A 239 10.98 -24.46 -3.46
C LEU A 239 11.25 -25.66 -4.36
N ALA A 240 10.22 -26.11 -5.09
CA ALA A 240 10.33 -27.09 -6.17
C ALA A 240 10.34 -26.44 -7.57
N GLY A 241 10.11 -25.12 -7.63
CA GLY A 241 10.06 -24.34 -8.85
C GLY A 241 9.93 -22.85 -8.57
N THR A 242 9.80 -22.07 -9.63
CA THR A 242 9.57 -20.62 -9.56
C THR A 242 8.51 -20.18 -10.57
N VAL A 243 8.16 -18.89 -10.56
CA VAL A 243 7.22 -18.29 -11.52
C VAL A 243 7.68 -18.58 -12.95
N HIS A 244 6.76 -19.00 -13.81
CA HIS A 244 7.06 -19.33 -15.20
C HIS A 244 7.48 -18.06 -15.97
N PRO A 245 8.45 -18.13 -16.90
CA PRO A 245 8.92 -16.95 -17.65
C PRO A 245 7.83 -16.21 -18.43
N GLU A 246 6.78 -16.89 -18.88
CA GLU A 246 5.64 -16.24 -19.55
C GLU A 246 4.69 -15.51 -18.60
N LEU A 247 4.78 -15.75 -17.29
CA LEU A 247 4.00 -15.06 -16.26
C LEU A 247 4.83 -13.99 -15.53
N GLN A 248 6.14 -14.20 -15.43
CA GLN A 248 7.06 -13.23 -14.83
C GLN A 248 6.86 -11.83 -15.43
N ASP A 249 6.83 -10.82 -14.57
CA ASP A 249 6.66 -9.41 -14.90
C ASP A 249 5.33 -9.04 -15.58
N ARG A 250 4.32 -9.92 -15.54
CA ARG A 250 2.98 -9.67 -16.13
C ARG A 250 1.91 -9.30 -15.11
N ASP A 251 2.28 -8.57 -14.06
CA ASP A 251 1.32 -8.04 -13.09
C ASP A 251 0.18 -7.29 -13.79
N PHE A 252 -1.04 -7.45 -13.28
CA PHE A 252 -2.29 -6.88 -13.81
C PHE A 252 -2.70 -7.35 -15.23
N GLN A 253 -1.95 -8.24 -15.87
CA GLN A 253 -2.35 -8.84 -17.16
C GLN A 253 -3.26 -10.06 -16.95
N PRO A 254 -4.18 -10.37 -17.88
CA PRO A 254 -5.10 -11.50 -17.70
C PRO A 254 -4.38 -12.86 -17.75
N LEU A 255 -4.56 -13.66 -16.69
CA LEU A 255 -4.17 -15.08 -16.61
C LEU A 255 -5.39 -15.96 -16.85
N ARG A 256 -5.33 -16.79 -17.90
CA ARG A 256 -6.44 -17.65 -18.36
C ARG A 256 -6.13 -19.12 -18.12
N THR A 257 -7.18 -19.94 -17.95
CA THR A 257 -7.06 -21.39 -17.74
C THR A 257 -6.14 -22.02 -18.79
N GLY A 258 -5.24 -22.90 -18.34
CA GLY A 258 -4.23 -23.56 -19.16
C GLY A 258 -2.97 -22.73 -19.44
N ALA A 259 -2.91 -21.44 -19.04
CA ALA A 259 -1.70 -20.66 -19.16
C ALA A 259 -0.63 -21.11 -18.15
N PRO A 260 0.67 -21.06 -18.49
CA PRO A 260 1.73 -21.52 -17.62
C PRO A 260 1.96 -20.57 -16.43
N MET A 261 1.94 -21.12 -15.22
CA MET A 261 2.14 -20.36 -13.97
C MET A 261 3.52 -20.57 -13.35
N PHE A 262 3.98 -21.82 -13.29
CA PHE A 262 5.26 -22.15 -12.66
C PHE A 262 6.12 -23.04 -13.55
N GLN A 263 7.43 -22.85 -13.43
CA GLN A 263 8.45 -23.72 -14.00
C GLN A 263 9.09 -24.50 -12.84
N LEU A 264 8.87 -25.81 -12.79
CA LEU A 264 9.55 -26.67 -11.82
C LEU A 264 11.00 -26.86 -12.21
N PHE A 265 11.87 -27.08 -11.21
CA PHE A 265 13.29 -27.39 -11.42
C PHE A 265 13.50 -28.71 -12.17
N SER A 266 12.50 -29.60 -12.16
CA SER A 266 12.47 -30.82 -12.98
C SER A 266 12.24 -30.57 -14.47
N GLY A 267 11.95 -29.33 -14.88
CA GLY A 267 11.59 -28.98 -16.25
C GLY A 267 10.09 -29.01 -16.54
N LYS A 268 9.26 -29.56 -15.64
CA LYS A 268 7.79 -29.58 -15.81
C LYS A 268 7.18 -28.18 -15.62
N THR A 269 6.24 -27.84 -16.50
CA THR A 269 5.40 -26.65 -16.36
C THR A 269 4.14 -26.96 -15.54
N VAL A 270 3.79 -26.07 -14.61
CA VAL A 270 2.50 -26.09 -13.89
C VAL A 270 1.60 -25.03 -14.51
N LEU A 271 0.40 -25.42 -14.90
CA LEU A 271 -0.57 -24.56 -15.56
C LEU A 271 -1.56 -23.96 -14.56
N TYR A 272 -2.18 -22.84 -14.91
CA TYR A 272 -3.31 -22.30 -14.18
C TYR A 272 -4.56 -23.15 -14.41
N GLU A 273 -5.11 -23.71 -13.34
CA GLU A 273 -6.28 -24.60 -13.39
C GLU A 273 -7.58 -23.91 -12.95
N GLY A 274 -7.55 -22.61 -12.63
CA GLY A 274 -8.76 -21.89 -12.22
C GLY A 274 -9.75 -21.68 -13.36
N GLU A 275 -11.04 -21.65 -13.03
CA GLU A 275 -12.14 -21.59 -14.00
C GLU A 275 -12.34 -20.20 -14.61
N ALA A 276 -12.00 -19.14 -13.87
CA ALA A 276 -12.17 -17.75 -14.30
C ALA A 276 -10.83 -17.10 -14.63
N THR A 277 -10.87 -16.10 -15.54
CA THR A 277 -9.71 -15.23 -15.78
C THR A 277 -9.44 -14.38 -14.54
N VAL A 278 -8.20 -14.37 -14.09
CA VAL A 278 -7.72 -13.55 -12.96
C VAL A 278 -6.62 -12.60 -13.44
N TYR A 279 -6.28 -11.63 -12.60
CA TYR A 279 -5.22 -10.65 -12.85
C TYR A 279 -4.20 -10.78 -11.71
N PRO A 280 -3.12 -11.55 -11.89
CA PRO A 280 -2.12 -11.74 -10.85
C PRO A 280 -1.38 -10.44 -10.57
N ILE A 281 -1.05 -10.21 -9.30
CA ILE A 281 -0.26 -9.06 -8.81
C ILE A 281 0.78 -9.54 -7.79
N PHE A 282 1.75 -8.68 -7.48
CA PHE A 282 2.89 -9.03 -6.63
C PHE A 282 3.58 -10.32 -7.11
N ILE A 283 3.67 -10.49 -8.43
CA ILE A 283 4.27 -11.66 -9.03
C ILE A 283 5.75 -11.69 -8.64
N ASN A 284 6.14 -12.73 -7.89
CA ASN A 284 7.51 -12.96 -7.48
C ASN A 284 8.08 -11.87 -6.53
N GLU A 285 7.26 -11.36 -5.62
CA GLU A 285 7.72 -10.45 -4.55
C GLU A 285 8.68 -11.16 -3.58
N ALA A 286 9.90 -10.64 -3.45
CA ALA A 286 10.94 -11.23 -2.61
C ALA A 286 10.50 -11.39 -1.13
N ALA A 287 9.80 -10.42 -0.57
CA ALA A 287 9.29 -10.48 0.81
C ALA A 287 8.18 -11.52 1.03
N TYR A 288 7.64 -12.12 -0.03
CA TYR A 288 6.46 -12.99 0.03
C TYR A 288 6.81 -14.48 -0.03
N TYR A 289 8.06 -14.82 -0.31
CA TYR A 289 8.57 -16.20 -0.25
C TYR A 289 8.35 -16.86 1.12
N GLU A 290 8.65 -16.14 2.22
CA GLU A 290 8.42 -16.60 3.59
C GLU A 290 6.93 -16.68 3.96
N LYS A 291 6.07 -15.98 3.21
CA LYS A 291 4.64 -15.87 3.46
C LYS A 291 3.84 -16.94 2.71
N GLY A 292 4.52 -17.75 1.91
CA GLY A 292 3.88 -18.74 1.05
C GLY A 292 3.06 -18.09 -0.07
N ILE A 293 3.53 -16.98 -0.65
CA ILE A 293 2.81 -16.24 -1.69
C ILE A 293 3.76 -15.98 -2.86
N ALA A 294 3.57 -16.70 -3.96
CA ALA A 294 4.23 -16.43 -5.24
C ALA A 294 3.55 -15.29 -6.00
N LEU A 295 2.22 -15.20 -5.88
CA LEU A 295 1.39 -14.14 -6.45
C LEU A 295 0.05 -14.06 -5.72
N ILE A 296 -0.61 -12.92 -5.87
CA ILE A 296 -1.99 -12.71 -5.43
C ILE A 296 -2.88 -12.72 -6.67
N GLN A 297 -3.89 -13.59 -6.71
CA GLN A 297 -4.89 -13.57 -7.76
C GLN A 297 -5.94 -12.52 -7.42
N THR A 298 -6.25 -11.66 -8.39
CA THR A 298 -7.30 -10.66 -8.24
C THR A 298 -8.35 -10.78 -9.33
N GLU A 299 -9.55 -10.31 -9.04
CA GLU A 299 -10.54 -10.00 -10.05
C GLU A 299 -10.57 -8.49 -10.28
N LYS A 300 -10.75 -8.11 -11.55
CA LYS A 300 -10.99 -6.73 -11.95
C LYS A 300 -12.49 -6.47 -11.94
N PHE A 301 -12.92 -5.39 -11.29
CA PHE A 301 -14.32 -5.00 -11.24
C PHE A 301 -14.46 -3.48 -11.31
N THR A 302 -15.61 -3.02 -11.78
CA THR A 302 -15.98 -1.61 -11.88
C THR A 302 -17.03 -1.29 -10.82
N PHE A 303 -16.92 -0.15 -10.15
CA PHE A 303 -17.89 0.28 -9.16
C PHE A 303 -18.08 1.81 -9.18
N PRO A 304 -19.26 2.30 -8.76
CA PRO A 304 -19.51 3.73 -8.63
C PRO A 304 -18.82 4.30 -7.38
N VAL A 305 -18.14 5.43 -7.55
CA VAL A 305 -17.59 6.25 -6.47
C VAL A 305 -18.49 7.48 -6.30
N PRO A 306 -19.15 7.66 -5.14
CA PRO A 306 -19.98 8.83 -4.88
C PRO A 306 -19.19 10.14 -4.99
N ALA A 307 -19.89 11.24 -5.26
CA ALA A 307 -19.28 12.57 -5.28
C ALA A 307 -18.73 12.95 -3.89
N LEU A 308 -17.64 13.72 -3.86
CA LEU A 308 -17.20 14.46 -2.67
C LEU A 308 -17.70 15.90 -2.81
N PRO A 309 -18.74 16.29 -2.05
CA PRO A 309 -19.22 17.67 -2.08
C PRO A 309 -18.16 18.62 -1.51
N PRO A 310 -18.24 19.92 -1.82
CA PRO A 310 -17.48 20.94 -1.11
C PRO A 310 -17.67 20.82 0.40
N LEU A 311 -16.62 21.15 1.15
CA LEU A 311 -16.75 21.38 2.59
C LEU A 311 -17.80 22.48 2.81
N SER A 312 -18.76 22.22 3.69
CA SER A 312 -19.71 23.26 4.09
C SER A 312 -18.92 24.41 4.70
N PRO A 313 -19.21 25.68 4.37
CA PRO A 313 -18.65 26.78 5.14
C PRO A 313 -19.06 26.58 6.60
N ASP A 314 -18.08 26.62 7.51
CA ASP A 314 -18.36 26.59 8.95
C ASP A 314 -19.44 27.66 9.27
N PRO A 315 -20.49 27.33 10.03
CA PRO A 315 -21.51 28.30 10.43
C PRO A 315 -20.96 29.43 11.31
#